data_AF-A0A8S1AD96-F1
#
_entry.id   AF-A0A8S1AD96-F1
#
_cell.length_a   1.000
_cell.length_b   1.000
_cell.length_c   1.000
_cell.angle_alpha   90.00
_cell.angle_beta   90.00
_cell.angle_gamma   90.00
#
_symmetry.space_group_name_H-M   'P 1'
#
loop_
_entity.id
_entity.type
_entity.pdbx_description
1 polymer ?
#
loop_
_entity_poly.entity_id
_entity_poly.type
_entity_poly.pdbx_seq_one_letter_code
_entity_poly.pdbx_strand_id
1 'polypeptide(L)'
;MCWKRVSKSQKILLALLLYLTLYLVVSYALTPAVKISFLSEEFRFGDKYVIMFLEAPRTPVFLDTEGADVFSSRQCGKCFITNNIGFLPKSEYDAILVYGEQTLLSQTEAFMDPEKRYIIETKPRCLWRKFKGCAHQPKVTSYSTRETFDLCGLCQRLQAKRALLTL
;
A
#
# COMPACT_ATOMS: atom_id res chain seq x y z
N MET A 1 -30.37 -1.67 -47.80
CA MET A 1 -30.62 -3.05 -48.30
C MET A 1 -29.34 -3.67 -48.86
N CYS A 2 -28.27 -3.81 -48.05
CA CYS A 2 -26.99 -4.38 -48.51
C CYS A 2 -26.69 -5.79 -47.95
N TRP A 3 -27.52 -6.32 -47.05
CA TRP A 3 -27.29 -7.59 -46.35
C TRP A 3 -27.77 -8.86 -47.10
N LYS A 4 -28.51 -8.70 -48.20
CA LYS A 4 -29.04 -9.85 -48.97
C LYS A 4 -28.02 -10.54 -49.87
N ARG A 5 -26.89 -9.89 -50.22
CA ARG A 5 -25.85 -10.41 -51.13
C ARG A 5 -24.57 -10.90 -50.47
N VAL A 6 -24.50 -10.83 -49.15
CA VAL A 6 -23.29 -11.16 -48.37
C VAL A 6 -23.26 -12.66 -48.10
N SER A 7 -22.16 -13.34 -48.45
CA SER A 7 -22.02 -14.79 -48.29
C SER A 7 -22.12 -15.18 -46.80
N LYS A 8 -22.57 -16.41 -46.51
CA LYS A 8 -22.65 -16.90 -45.11
C LYS A 8 -21.31 -16.73 -44.38
N SER A 9 -20.20 -16.96 -45.09
CA SER A 9 -18.84 -16.82 -44.58
C SER A 9 -18.51 -15.38 -44.18
N GLN A 10 -18.92 -14.40 -44.99
CA GLN A 10 -18.71 -12.97 -44.69
C GLN A 10 -19.55 -12.52 -43.48
N LYS A 11 -20.76 -13.08 -43.29
CA LYS A 11 -21.60 -12.79 -42.11
C LYS A 11 -20.98 -13.36 -40.83
N ILE A 12 -20.46 -14.58 -40.90
CA ILE A 12 -19.77 -15.23 -39.76
C ILE A 12 -18.51 -14.43 -39.40
N LEU A 13 -17.71 -14.04 -40.40
CA LEU A 13 -16.50 -13.25 -40.19
C LEU A 13 -16.81 -11.89 -39.55
N LEU A 14 -17.88 -11.21 -40.01
CA LEU A 14 -18.31 -9.94 -39.45
C LEU A 14 -18.74 -10.10 -37.98
N ALA A 15 -19.51 -11.14 -37.66
CA ALA A 15 -19.94 -11.41 -36.30
C ALA A 15 -18.75 -11.71 -35.37
N LEU A 16 -17.76 -12.47 -35.85
CA LEU A 16 -16.52 -12.75 -35.12
C LEU A 16 -15.69 -11.48 -34.87
N LEU A 17 -15.50 -10.65 -35.89
CA LEU A 17 -14.78 -9.38 -35.76
C LEU A 17 -15.48 -8.42 -34.80
N LEU A 18 -16.81 -8.38 -34.86
CA LEU A 18 -17.62 -7.54 -33.99
C LEU A 18 -17.59 -8.04 -32.54
N TYR A 19 -17.67 -9.36 -32.34
CA TYR A 19 -17.49 -9.96 -31.01
C TYR A 19 -16.08 -9.67 -30.45
N LEU A 20 -15.03 -9.82 -31.26
CA LEU A 20 -13.66 -9.59 -30.84
C LEU A 20 -13.42 -8.12 -30.46
N THR A 21 -13.92 -7.17 -31.26
CA THR A 21 -13.79 -5.73 -30.95
C THR A 21 -14.57 -5.36 -29.71
N LEU A 22 -15.79 -5.89 -29.53
CA LEU A 22 -16.61 -5.62 -28.35
C LEU A 22 -15.97 -6.22 -27.09
N TYR A 23 -15.42 -7.44 -27.19
CA TYR A 23 -14.64 -8.07 -26.13
C TYR A 23 -13.42 -7.24 -25.76
N LEU A 24 -12.64 -6.77 -26.75
CA LEU A 24 -11.46 -5.93 -26.52
C LEU A 24 -11.81 -4.60 -25.85
N VAL A 25 -12.88 -3.92 -26.30
CA VAL A 25 -13.32 -2.65 -25.73
C VAL A 25 -13.77 -2.83 -24.28
N VAL A 26 -14.60 -3.85 -24.02
CA VAL A 26 -15.06 -4.17 -22.66
C VAL A 26 -13.88 -4.57 -21.78
N SER A 27 -12.97 -5.39 -22.29
CA SER A 27 -11.75 -5.78 -21.58
C SER A 27 -10.90 -4.56 -21.24
N TYR A 28 -10.61 -3.67 -22.18
CA TYR A 28 -9.84 -2.44 -21.93
C TYR A 28 -10.54 -1.43 -21.02
N ALA A 29 -11.87 -1.36 -21.08
CA ALA A 29 -12.65 -0.46 -20.21
C ALA A 29 -12.76 -1.00 -18.77
N LEU A 30 -12.80 -2.33 -18.60
CA LEU A 30 -12.94 -2.99 -17.29
C LEU A 30 -11.60 -3.39 -16.68
N THR A 31 -10.54 -3.56 -17.47
CA THR A 31 -9.20 -3.75 -16.92
C THR A 31 -8.72 -2.40 -16.41
N PRO A 32 -8.51 -2.25 -15.09
CA PRO A 32 -7.84 -1.06 -14.60
C PRO A 32 -6.49 -0.97 -15.31
N ALA A 33 -6.07 0.24 -15.68
CA ALA A 33 -4.72 0.47 -16.17
C ALA A 33 -3.74 0.03 -15.06
N VAL A 34 -3.35 -1.24 -15.07
CA VAL A 34 -2.32 -1.77 -14.19
C VAL A 34 -1.03 -1.17 -14.70
N LYS A 35 -0.73 0.04 -14.23
CA LYS A 35 0.61 0.60 -14.32
C LYS A 35 1.47 -0.28 -13.41
N ILE A 36 2.02 -1.34 -13.99
CA ILE A 36 3.16 -2.03 -13.39
C ILE A 36 4.34 -1.08 -13.60
N SER A 37 4.50 -0.12 -12.70
CA SER A 37 5.74 0.64 -12.57
C SER A 37 6.80 -0.33 -12.06
N PHE A 38 7.50 -0.98 -12.99
CA PHE A 38 8.77 -1.61 -12.66
C PHE A 38 9.71 -0.47 -12.23
N LEU A 39 9.96 -0.39 -10.93
CA LEU A 39 10.87 0.58 -10.34
C LEU A 39 12.28 0.29 -10.85
N SER A 40 12.72 1.09 -11.83
CA SER A 40 14.09 1.14 -12.31
C SER A 40 15.00 1.65 -11.20
N GLU A 41 15.91 0.80 -10.71
CA GLU A 41 17.24 1.03 -10.09
C GLU A 41 17.49 2.15 -9.05
N GLU A 42 16.63 3.17 -8.91
CA GLU A 42 16.71 4.26 -7.94
C GLU A 42 16.06 3.91 -6.59
N PHE A 43 15.26 2.84 -6.52
CA PHE A 43 14.64 2.37 -5.28
C PHE A 43 15.50 1.41 -4.46
N ARG A 44 16.77 1.77 -4.22
CA ARG A 44 17.57 1.22 -3.11
C ARG A 44 17.14 1.79 -1.73
N PHE A 45 15.85 2.07 -1.55
CA PHE A 45 15.29 2.45 -0.24
C PHE A 45 15.28 1.26 0.72
N GLY A 46 15.16 0.03 0.19
CA GLY A 46 15.11 -1.22 0.95
C GLY A 46 16.24 -1.38 1.97
N ASP A 47 17.47 -0.98 1.64
CA ASP A 47 18.63 -1.13 2.54
C ASP A 47 18.84 0.06 3.50
N LYS A 48 18.30 1.23 3.17
CA LYS A 48 18.61 2.48 3.89
C LYS A 48 17.47 3.02 4.75
N TYR A 49 16.24 2.57 4.50
CA TYR A 49 15.05 3.07 5.16
C TYR A 49 14.25 1.93 5.74
N VAL A 50 13.74 2.13 6.95
CA VAL A 50 12.66 1.29 7.47
C VAL A 50 11.39 1.63 6.70
N ILE A 51 10.73 0.61 6.14
CA ILE A 51 9.57 0.75 5.29
C ILE A 51 8.34 0.22 6.04
N MET A 52 7.36 1.11 6.23
CA MET A 52 6.12 0.81 6.92
C MET A 52 4.93 0.87 5.97
N PHE A 53 4.06 -0.13 6.04
CA PHE A 53 2.80 -0.14 5.31
C PHE A 53 1.65 0.30 6.23
N LEU A 54 0.82 1.24 5.79
CA LEU A 54 -0.36 1.71 6.49
C LEU A 54 -1.61 1.07 5.88
N GLU A 55 -2.22 0.16 6.62
CA GLU A 55 -3.48 -0.47 6.29
C GLU A 55 -4.62 0.33 6.93
N ALA A 56 -5.09 1.33 6.19
CA ALA A 56 -6.18 2.20 6.62
C ALA A 56 -7.23 2.33 5.50
N PRO A 57 -8.51 1.95 5.73
CA PRO A 57 -9.54 2.12 4.72
C PRO A 57 -9.83 3.60 4.48
N ARG A 58 -10.10 3.97 3.22
CA ARG A 58 -10.56 5.32 2.81
C ARG A 58 -9.58 6.46 3.09
N THR A 59 -8.29 6.16 3.24
CA THR A 59 -7.24 7.19 3.29
C THR A 59 -6.70 7.49 1.89
N PRO A 60 -6.37 8.75 1.56
CA PRO A 60 -5.69 9.08 0.32
C PRO A 60 -4.33 8.38 0.26
N VAL A 61 -3.92 7.99 -0.96
CA VAL A 61 -2.63 7.33 -1.16
C VAL A 61 -1.48 8.29 -0.84
N PHE A 62 -0.48 7.81 -0.11
CA PHE A 62 0.78 8.54 0.11
C PHE A 62 1.61 8.51 -1.17
N LEU A 63 2.00 9.67 -1.67
CA LEU A 63 3.08 9.78 -2.63
C LEU A 63 4.40 9.49 -1.91
N ASP A 64 5.39 8.98 -2.64
CA ASP A 64 6.67 8.57 -2.03
C ASP A 64 7.33 9.73 -1.26
N THR A 65 7.29 10.95 -1.80
CA THR A 65 7.83 12.13 -1.11
C THR A 65 7.10 12.42 0.20
N GLU A 66 5.78 12.20 0.25
CA GLU A 66 4.98 12.45 1.46
C GLU A 66 5.24 11.39 2.53
N GLY A 67 5.46 10.13 2.12
CA GLY A 67 5.78 9.04 3.03
C GLY A 67 7.07 9.26 3.81
N ALA A 68 8.10 9.78 3.14
CA ALA A 68 9.35 10.17 3.80
C ALA A 68 9.20 11.44 4.65
N ASP A 69 8.40 12.41 4.19
CA ASP A 69 8.16 13.71 4.85
C ASP A 69 7.56 13.55 6.26
N VAL A 70 6.78 12.49 6.50
CA VAL A 70 6.22 12.17 7.82
C VAL A 70 7.31 12.05 8.89
N PHE A 71 8.48 11.51 8.53
CA PHE A 71 9.58 11.26 9.47
C PHE A 71 10.69 12.31 9.37
N SER A 72 10.99 12.81 8.16
CA SER A 72 12.06 13.80 7.97
C SER A 72 11.70 15.15 8.59
N SER A 73 10.45 15.60 8.47
CA SER A 73 9.97 16.86 9.08
C SER A 73 10.06 16.86 10.61
N ARG A 74 10.07 15.68 11.22
CA ARG A 74 10.17 15.47 12.67
C ARG A 74 11.56 15.00 13.12
N GLN A 75 12.52 14.91 12.20
CA GLN A 75 13.88 14.42 12.43
C GLN A 75 13.96 13.02 13.07
N CYS A 76 13.02 12.13 12.72
CA CYS A 76 12.89 10.82 13.36
C CYS A 76 13.82 9.74 12.78
N GLY A 77 14.60 10.07 11.76
CA GLY A 77 15.51 9.16 11.07
C GLY A 77 15.00 8.72 9.68
N LYS A 78 15.70 7.75 9.09
CA LYS A 78 15.40 7.21 7.75
C LYS A 78 14.27 6.19 7.83
N CYS A 79 13.04 6.68 7.79
CA CYS A 79 11.83 5.88 7.75
C CYS A 79 10.87 6.38 6.69
N PHE A 80 10.02 5.48 6.22
CA PHE A 80 9.08 5.72 5.16
C PHE A 80 7.76 5.02 5.45
N ILE A 81 6.64 5.70 5.19
CA ILE A 81 5.30 5.13 5.36
C ILE A 81 4.51 5.27 4.06
N THR A 82 3.86 4.19 3.63
CA THR A 82 2.98 4.20 2.46
C THR A 82 1.75 3.34 2.71
N ASN A 83 0.65 3.64 2.02
CA ASN A 83 -0.53 2.77 1.92
C ASN A 83 -0.74 2.28 0.48
N ASN A 84 0.28 2.43 -0.39
CA ASN A 84 0.24 1.93 -1.76
C ASN A 84 0.49 0.41 -1.76
N ILE A 85 -0.59 -0.37 -1.95
CA ILE A 85 -0.55 -1.84 -1.98
C ILE A 85 0.40 -2.36 -3.07
N GLY A 86 0.58 -1.61 -4.17
CA GLY A 86 1.45 -1.99 -5.28
C GLY A 86 2.92 -1.63 -5.10
N PHE A 87 3.32 -1.03 -3.98
CA PHE A 87 4.69 -0.56 -3.78
C PHE A 87 5.67 -1.71 -3.53
N LEU A 88 5.35 -2.61 -2.59
CA LEU A 88 6.12 -3.81 -2.26
C LEU A 88 5.17 -4.92 -1.76
N PRO A 89 5.55 -6.22 -1.83
CA PRO A 89 4.83 -7.29 -1.15
C PRO A 89 4.74 -7.06 0.36
N LYS A 90 3.61 -7.41 1.01
CA LYS A 90 3.40 -7.18 2.45
C LYS A 90 4.52 -7.79 3.32
N SER A 91 5.16 -8.88 2.89
CA SER A 91 6.27 -9.55 3.60
C SER A 91 7.56 -8.73 3.70
N GLU A 92 7.80 -7.83 2.74
CA GLU A 92 9.03 -7.03 2.63
C GLU A 92 9.02 -5.78 3.52
N TYR A 93 7.84 -5.38 4.02
CA TYR A 93 7.77 -4.28 4.98
C TYR A 93 8.34 -4.68 6.33
N ASP A 94 8.90 -3.71 7.04
CA ASP A 94 9.38 -3.90 8.41
C ASP A 94 8.25 -3.84 9.42
N ALA A 95 7.22 -3.05 9.11
CA ALA A 95 6.05 -2.89 9.93
C ALA A 95 4.78 -2.67 9.10
N ILE A 96 3.68 -3.22 9.59
CA ILE A 96 2.34 -3.08 9.03
C ILE A 96 1.47 -2.44 10.10
N LEU A 97 1.04 -1.22 9.84
CA LEU A 97 0.26 -0.38 10.71
C LEU A 97 -1.21 -0.49 10.32
N VAL A 98 -1.99 -1.23 11.10
CA VAL A 98 -3.43 -1.37 10.89
C VAL A 98 -4.15 -0.25 11.63
N TYR A 99 -4.90 0.57 10.91
CA TYR A 99 -5.72 1.61 11.52
C TYR A 99 -6.95 1.01 12.18
N GLY A 100 -7.14 1.31 13.47
CA GLY A 100 -8.31 0.89 14.21
C GLY A 100 -8.08 0.92 15.72
N GLU A 101 -9.02 0.32 16.45
CA GLU A 101 -8.91 0.13 17.89
C GLU A 101 -8.25 -1.20 18.23
N GLN A 102 -7.65 -1.29 19.43
CA GLN A 102 -7.06 -2.53 19.96
C GLN A 102 -8.02 -3.73 19.97
N THR A 103 -9.32 -3.50 19.90
CA THR A 103 -10.35 -4.55 19.83
C THR A 103 -10.34 -5.33 18.51
N LEU A 104 -9.72 -4.79 17.45
CA LEU A 104 -9.55 -5.45 16.14
C LEU A 104 -8.35 -6.43 16.10
N LEU A 105 -7.61 -6.57 17.20
CA LEU A 105 -6.50 -7.53 17.33
C LEU A 105 -6.94 -8.99 17.17
N SER A 106 -8.24 -9.31 17.29
CA SER A 106 -8.72 -10.71 17.28
C SER A 106 -9.18 -11.22 15.92
N GLN A 107 -9.34 -10.38 14.88
CA GLN A 107 -10.24 -10.73 13.77
C GLN A 107 -9.64 -10.97 12.39
N THR A 108 -8.35 -10.75 12.09
CA THR A 108 -7.93 -10.90 10.68
C THR A 108 -6.45 -11.15 10.43
N GLU A 109 -6.22 -12.10 9.51
CA GLU A 109 -5.02 -12.46 8.75
C GLU A 109 -4.00 -13.41 9.39
N ALA A 110 -4.25 -14.72 9.18
CA ALA A 110 -3.39 -15.85 9.53
C ALA A 110 -2.12 -16.01 8.64
N PHE A 111 -1.77 -15.02 7.83
CA PHE A 111 -0.70 -15.12 6.81
C PHE A 111 0.45 -14.12 7.00
N MET A 112 0.47 -13.35 8.08
CA MET A 112 1.53 -12.36 8.33
C MET A 112 2.22 -12.56 9.67
N ASP A 113 3.52 -12.26 9.70
CA ASP A 113 4.35 -12.33 10.89
C ASP A 113 3.77 -11.40 11.99
N PRO A 114 3.32 -11.96 13.13
CA PRO A 114 2.74 -11.16 14.21
C PRO A 114 3.72 -10.14 14.79
N GLU A 115 5.03 -10.32 14.64
CA GLU A 115 6.02 -9.34 15.09
C GLU A 115 6.05 -8.05 14.25
N LYS A 116 5.68 -8.13 12.98
CA LYS A 116 5.66 -6.98 12.07
C LYS A 116 4.37 -6.18 12.17
N ARG A 117 3.38 -6.65 12.94
CA ARG A 117 2.05 -6.05 12.99
C ARG A 117 1.93 -5.07 14.15
N TYR A 118 1.37 -3.90 13.84
CA TYR A 118 1.10 -2.84 14.79
C TYR A 118 -0.29 -2.26 14.56
N ILE A 119 -0.91 -1.76 15.61
CA ILE A 119 -2.13 -0.96 15.53
C ILE A 119 -1.78 0.50 15.65
N ILE A 120 -2.31 1.31 14.74
CA ILE A 120 -2.18 2.77 14.82
C ILE A 120 -3.51 3.41 15.25
N GLU A 121 -3.48 4.06 16.41
CA GLU A 121 -4.59 4.79 17.00
C GLU A 121 -4.39 6.29 16.75
N THR A 122 -5.27 6.88 15.95
CA THR A 122 -5.25 8.32 15.66
C THR A 122 -6.60 8.80 15.16
N LYS A 123 -6.80 10.11 15.11
CA LYS A 123 -8.05 10.69 14.57
C LYS A 123 -8.12 10.47 13.05
N PRO A 124 -9.29 10.15 12.47
CA PRO A 124 -9.45 10.00 11.01
C PRO A 124 -8.93 11.20 10.21
N ARG A 125 -9.14 12.43 10.73
CA ARG A 125 -8.65 13.67 10.12
C ARG A 125 -7.12 13.71 10.04
N CYS A 126 -6.41 13.12 11.00
CA CYS A 126 -4.95 13.07 11.01
C CYS A 126 -4.44 12.17 9.88
N LEU A 127 -5.07 11.00 9.71
CA LEU A 127 -4.76 10.08 8.61
C LEU A 127 -5.06 10.68 7.25
N TRP A 128 -6.22 11.32 7.10
CA TRP A 128 -6.60 11.97 5.84
C TRP A 128 -5.64 13.10 5.45
N ARG A 129 -5.10 13.81 6.46
CA ARG A 129 -4.05 14.83 6.28
C ARG A 129 -2.63 14.25 6.27
N LYS A 130 -2.46 12.92 6.15
CA LYS A 130 -1.15 12.25 6.08
C LYS A 130 -0.24 12.64 7.26
N PHE A 131 -0.82 12.69 8.46
CA PHE A 131 -0.17 13.06 9.71
C PHE A 131 0.31 14.52 9.84
N LYS A 132 -0.08 15.41 8.90
CA LYS A 132 0.26 16.84 8.97
C LYS A 132 -0.67 17.60 9.90
N GLY A 133 -0.07 18.38 10.83
CA GLY A 133 -0.81 19.25 11.74
C GLY A 133 -1.75 18.52 12.69
N CYS A 134 -1.38 17.32 13.15
CA CYS A 134 -2.17 16.57 14.13
C CYS A 134 -1.90 17.09 15.54
N ALA A 135 -2.96 17.35 16.30
CA ALA A 135 -2.84 17.88 17.67
C ALA A 135 -2.18 16.88 18.64
N HIS A 136 -2.35 15.59 18.40
CA HIS A 136 -1.68 14.51 19.13
C HIS A 136 -0.95 13.61 18.16
N GLN A 137 0.21 13.10 18.57
CA GLN A 137 0.92 12.12 17.78
C GLN A 137 0.14 10.80 17.71
N PRO A 138 0.16 10.09 16.57
CA PRO A 138 -0.42 8.76 16.47
C PRO A 138 0.25 7.81 17.47
N LYS A 139 -0.57 7.04 18.18
CA LYS A 139 -0.07 5.99 19.06
C LYS A 139 -0.02 4.69 18.29
N VAL A 140 1.09 3.99 18.36
CA VAL A 140 1.34 2.75 17.62
C VAL A 140 1.63 1.64 18.62
N THR A 141 0.82 0.58 18.62
CA THR A 141 0.91 -0.51 19.59
C THR A 141 1.32 -1.80 18.89
N SER A 142 2.39 -2.44 19.36
CA SER A 142 2.81 -3.75 18.83
C SER A 142 1.77 -4.82 19.13
N TYR A 143 1.50 -5.67 18.13
CA TYR A 143 0.63 -6.83 18.30
C TYR A 143 1.25 -7.85 19.26
N SER A 144 2.53 -8.17 19.06
CA SER A 144 3.24 -9.24 19.78
C SER A 144 3.66 -8.82 21.19
N THR A 145 4.33 -7.67 21.34
CA THR A 145 4.90 -7.24 22.63
C THR A 145 3.94 -6.40 23.46
N ARG A 146 2.87 -5.87 22.85
CA ARG A 146 1.95 -4.88 23.46
C ARG A 146 2.60 -3.56 23.87
N GLU A 147 3.86 -3.34 23.48
CA GLU A 147 4.54 -2.07 23.69
C GLU A 147 3.92 -0.98 22.83
N THR A 148 3.89 0.24 23.37
CA THR A 148 3.32 1.40 22.70
C THR A 148 4.41 2.41 22.35
N PHE A 149 4.40 2.87 21.12
CA PHE A 149 5.33 3.82 20.55
C PHE A 149 4.55 4.99 19.93
N ASP A 150 5.22 6.11 19.70
CA ASP A 150 4.81 7.01 18.62
C ASP A 150 5.46 6.55 17.30
N LEU A 151 5.18 7.25 16.20
CA LEU A 151 5.76 6.92 14.89
C LEU A 151 7.30 6.99 14.90
N CYS A 152 7.87 7.89 15.68
CA CYS A 152 9.32 8.13 15.71
C CYS A 152 10.05 7.08 16.56
N GLY A 153 9.49 6.71 17.71
CA GLY A 153 9.97 5.62 18.54
C GLY A 153 9.89 4.29 17.80
N LEU A 154 8.81 4.04 17.04
CA LEU A 154 8.73 2.84 16.20
C LEU A 154 9.83 2.83 15.12
N CYS A 155 10.03 3.97 14.44
CA CYS A 155 11.07 4.13 13.44
C CYS A 155 12.47 3.76 13.99
N GLN A 156 12.83 4.31 15.16
CA GLN A 156 14.11 4.03 15.81
C GLN A 156 14.23 2.57 16.24
N ARG A 157 13.16 1.98 16.79
CA ARG A 157 13.14 0.57 17.21
C ARG A 157 13.40 -0.39 16.06
N LEU A 158 12.80 -0.13 14.90
CA LEU A 158 12.95 -0.95 13.70
C LEU A 158 14.33 -0.76 13.06
N GLN A 159 14.87 0.47 13.06
CA GLN A 159 16.24 0.73 12.62
C GLN A 159 17.26 -0.06 13.47
N ALA A 160 17.10 -0.04 14.80
CA ALA A 160 17.94 -0.81 15.69
C ALA A 160 17.81 -2.33 15.45
N LYS A 161 16.59 -2.83 15.19
CA LYS A 161 16.36 -4.26 14.85
C LYS A 161 17.10 -4.65 13.56
N ARG A 162 17.08 -3.80 12.52
CA ARG A 162 17.82 -4.04 11.27
C ARG A 162 19.33 -4.03 11.45
N ALA A 163 19.85 -3.10 12.24
CA ALA A 163 21.29 -3.02 12.53
C ALA A 163 21.80 -4.31 13.20
N LEU A 164 20.98 -4.95 14.04
CA LEU A 164 21.31 -6.23 14.67
C LEU A 164 21.25 -7.43 13.72
N LEU A 165 20.43 -7.38 12.67
CA LEU A 165 20.28 -8.47 11.69
C LEU A 165 21.33 -8.40 10.55
N THR A 166 22.05 -7.29 10.45
CA THR A 166 23.11 -7.07 9.44
C THR A 166 24.52 -7.32 9.98
N LEU A 167 24.64 -7.66 11.27
CA LEU A 167 25.85 -8.13 11.95
C LEU A 167 25.87 -9.66 11.99
#